data_AF-A0A525KF47-F1
#
_entry.id   AF-A0A525KF47-F1
#
_cell.length_a   1.000
_cell.length_b   1.000
_cell.length_c   1.000
_cell.angle_alpha   90.00
_cell.angle_beta   90.00
_cell.angle_gamma   90.00
#
_symmetry.space_group_name_H-M   'P 1'
#
loop_
_entity.id
_entity.type
_entity.pdbx_description
1 polymer ?
#
loop_
_entity_poly.entity_id
_entity_poly.type
_entity_poly.pdbx_seq_one_letter_code
_entity_poly.pdbx_strand_id
1 'polypeptide(L)' 'MSPRLRKLIGLFGILAFLLLYMGAVARLAAHVPPHGPWQFLYFAMAGVCWGVPVLPLISWMNRPG' A
#
# COMPACT_ATOMS: atom_id res chain seq x y z
N MET A 1 -19.09 1.32 16.50
CA MET A 1 -17.99 0.32 16.61
C MET A 1 -16.95 0.85 17.57
N SER A 2 -16.41 0.04 18.48
CA SER A 2 -15.38 0.52 19.40
C SER A 2 -14.13 1.01 18.64
N PRO A 3 -13.46 2.08 19.08
CA PRO A 3 -12.23 2.57 18.46
C PRO A 3 -11.15 1.49 18.31
N ARG A 4 -11.09 0.54 19.26
CA ARG A 4 -10.16 -0.60 19.24
C ARG A 4 -10.44 -1.55 18.08
N LEU A 5 -11.72 -1.85 17.79
CA LEU A 5 -12.10 -2.74 16.69
C LEU A 5 -11.75 -2.15 15.31
N ARG A 6 -11.98 -0.84 15.11
CA ARG A 6 -11.60 -0.17 13.86
C ARG A 6 -10.09 -0.23 13.62
N LYS A 7 -9.28 -0.10 14.66
CA LYS A 7 -7.82 -0.25 14.56
C LYS A 7 -7.42 -1.67 14.14
N LEU A 8 -8.09 -2.69 14.69
CA LEU A 8 -7.83 -4.09 14.32
C LEU A 8 -8.20 -4.37 12.86
N ILE A 9 -9.39 -3.93 12.43
CA ILE A 9 -9.84 -4.05 11.03
C ILE A 9 -8.89 -3.30 10.10
N GLY A 10 -8.51 -2.08 10.48
CA GLY A 10 -7.58 -1.25 9.73
C GLY A 10 -6.21 -1.91 9.56
N LEU A 11 -5.66 -2.50 10.63
CA LEU A 11 -4.39 -3.24 10.58
C LEU A 11 -4.44 -4.36 9.53
N PHE A 12 -5.43 -5.24 9.61
CA PHE A 12 -5.56 -6.35 8.66
C PHE A 12 -5.89 -5.87 7.25
N GLY A 13 -6.67 -4.79 7.11
CA GLY A 13 -6.97 -4.16 5.83
C GLY A 13 -5.71 -3.63 5.14
N ILE A 14 -4.83 -2.94 5.88
CA ILE A 14 -3.55 -2.45 5.36
C ILE A 14 -2.63 -3.62 4.97
N LEU A 15 -2.54 -4.66 5.79
CA LEU A 15 -1.71 -5.83 5.48
C LEU A 15 -2.20 -6.56 4.21
N ALA A 16 -3.52 -6.77 4.09
CA ALA A 16 -4.11 -7.38 2.90
C ALA A 16 -3.87 -6.52 1.64
N PHE A 17 -4.04 -5.20 1.76
CA PHE A 17 -3.73 -4.26 0.70
C PHE A 17 -2.25 -4.34 0.28
N LEU A 18 -1.32 -4.33 1.23
CA LEU A 18 0.12 -4.40 0.96
C LEU A 18 0.49 -5.69 0.24
N LEU A 19 -0.07 -6.83 0.64
CA LEU A 19 0.16 -8.11 -0.05
C LEU A 19 -0.27 -8.05 -1.52
N LEU A 20 -1.48 -7.54 -1.79
CA LEU A 20 -1.99 -7.38 -3.15
C LEU A 20 -1.17 -6.37 -3.95
N TYR A 21 -0.83 -5.24 -3.32
CA TYR A 21 -0.05 -4.17 -3.93
C TYR A 21 1.36 -4.65 -4.32
N MET A 22 2.09 -5.27 -3.39
CA MET A 22 3.43 -5.81 -3.65
C MET A 22 3.39 -6.88 -4.74
N GLY A 23 2.39 -7.76 -4.73
CA GLY A 23 2.18 -8.75 -5.79
C GLY A 23 1.95 -8.11 -7.17
N ALA A 24 1.12 -7.07 -7.23
CA ALA A 24 0.89 -6.31 -8.46
C ALA A 24 2.17 -5.60 -8.94
N VAL A 25 2.91 -4.95 -8.04
CA VAL A 25 4.18 -4.28 -8.34
C VAL A 25 5.21 -5.29 -8.86
N ALA A 26 5.34 -6.46 -8.23
CA ALA A 26 6.26 -7.49 -8.67
C ALA A 26 5.89 -8.02 -10.07
N ARG A 27 4.59 -8.22 -10.34
CA ARG A 27 4.11 -8.66 -11.65
C ARG A 27 4.38 -7.61 -12.74
N LEU A 28 4.11 -6.35 -12.46
CA LEU A 28 4.33 -5.25 -13.40
C LEU A 28 5.82 -4.97 -13.65
N ALA A 29 6.70 -5.26 -12.69
CA ALA A 29 8.14 -5.12 -12.84
C ALA A 29 8.70 -5.95 -14.02
N ALA A 30 8.05 -7.07 -14.37
CA ALA A 30 8.45 -7.90 -15.51
C ALA A 30 8.33 -7.18 -16.86
N HIS A 31 7.59 -6.07 -16.92
CA HIS A 31 7.43 -5.24 -18.12
C HIS A 31 8.36 -4.02 -18.15
N VAL A 32 9.16 -3.82 -17.09
CA VAL A 32 10.09 -2.68 -16.99
C VAL A 32 11.48 -3.12 -17.48
N PRO A 33 12.13 -2.34 -18.35
CA PRO A 33 13.48 -2.66 -18.82
C PRO A 33 14.46 -2.86 -17.64
N PRO A 34 15.22 -3.98 -17.61
CA PRO A 34 16.13 -4.27 -16.52
C PRO A 34 17.40 -3.39 -16.59
N HIS A 35 18.04 -3.19 -15.43
CA HIS A 35 19.36 -2.56 -15.27
C HIS A 35 19.47 -1.11 -15.76
N GLY A 36 18.37 -0.35 -15.72
CA GLY A 36 18.33 1.05 -16.17
C GLY A 36 17.64 2.00 -15.20
N PRO A 37 17.68 3.32 -15.48
CA PRO A 37 17.03 4.35 -14.67
C PRO A 37 15.53 4.13 -14.54
N TRP A 38 14.91 3.48 -15.54
CA TRP A 38 13.49 3.12 -15.52
C TRP A 38 13.14 2.10 -14.43
N GLN A 39 13.99 1.10 -14.21
CA GLN A 39 13.78 0.12 -13.15
C GLN A 39 13.91 0.78 -11.76
N PHE A 40 14.90 1.67 -11.60
CA PHE A 40 15.05 2.45 -10.37
C PHE A 40 13.83 3.33 -10.12
N LEU A 41 13.41 4.13 -11.11
CA LEU A 41 12.27 5.03 -10.99
C LEU A 41 10.98 4.27 -10.69
N TYR A 42 10.77 3.15 -11.35
CA TYR A 42 9.62 2.28 -11.10
C TYR A 42 9.54 1.83 -9.65
N PHE A 43 10.62 1.25 -9.10
CA PHE A 43 10.63 0.78 -7.72
C PHE A 43 10.62 1.93 -6.70
N ALA A 44 11.27 3.06 -6.99
CA ALA A 44 11.22 4.25 -6.15
C ALA A 44 9.79 4.79 -6.03
N MET A 45 9.07 4.91 -7.15
CA MET A 45 7.67 5.34 -7.15
C MET A 45 6.78 4.31 -6.48
N ALA A 46 6.91 3.02 -6.80
CA ALA A 46 6.14 1.96 -6.17
C ALA A 46 6.35 1.91 -4.63
N GLY A 47 7.57 2.17 -4.17
CA GLY A 47 7.90 2.21 -2.74
C GLY A 47 7.27 3.38 -1.97
N VAL A 48 6.89 4.47 -2.64
CA VAL A 48 6.32 5.67 -2.01
C VAL A 48 4.82 5.82 -2.25
N CYS A 49 4.34 5.49 -3.46
CA CYS A 49 2.96 5.74 -3.88
C CYS A 49 1.92 4.88 -3.13
N TRP A 50 2.30 3.72 -2.57
CA TRP A 50 1.37 2.83 -1.87
C TRP A 50 0.71 3.47 -0.64
N GLY A 51 1.36 4.46 -0.01
CA GLY A 51 0.84 5.12 1.18
C GLY A 51 -0.44 5.91 0.90
N VAL A 52 -0.59 6.45 -0.31
CA VAL A 52 -1.73 7.30 -0.69
C VAL A 52 -3.07 6.55 -0.60
N PRO A 53 -3.22 5.34 -1.19
CA PRO A 53 -4.41 4.51 -1.01
C PRO A 53 -4.74 4.14 0.44
N VAL A 54 -3.77 4.17 1.36
CA VAL A 54 -3.96 3.76 2.76
C VAL A 54 -4.54 4.91 3.62
N LEU A 55 -4.39 6.17 3.19
CA LEU A 55 -4.86 7.35 3.93
C LEU A 55 -6.36 7.34 4.29
N PRO A 56 -7.29 6.96 3.40
CA PRO A 56 -8.72 6.92 3.74
C PRO A 56 -9.01 5.93 4.86
N LEU A 57 -8.37 4.75 4.85
CA LEU A 57 -8.54 3.73 5.87
C LEU A 57 -7.99 4.21 7.23
N ILE A 58 -6.79 4.80 7.23
CA ILE A 58 -6.21 5.42 8.43
C ILE A 58 -7.13 6.51 8.99
N SER A 59 -7.67 7.37 8.12
CA SER A 59 -8.58 8.43 8.54
C SER A 59 -9.82 7.87 9.25
N TRP A 60 -10.38 6.77 8.74
CA TRP A 60 -11.52 6.09 9.33
C TRP A 60 -11.19 5.43 10.67
N MET A 61 -10.00 4.81 10.82
CA MET A 61 -9.53 4.21 12.07
C MET A 61 -9.42 5.26 13.19
N ASN A 62 -9.03 6.48 12.84
CA ASN A 62 -8.74 7.58 13.76
C ASN A 62 -9.92 8.52 14.01
N ARG A 63 -11.05 8.35 13.31
CA ARG A 63 -12.25 9.17 13.56
C ARG A 63 -12.64 9.08 15.04
N PRO A 64 -12.90 10.20 15.74
CA PRO A 64 -13.52 10.14 17.06
C PRO A 64 -14.83 9.36 16.94
N GLY A 65 -15.09 8.47 17.90
CA GLY A 65 -16.23 7.57 17.90
C GLY A 65 -16.66 7.26 19.32
#